data_AF-A0A6V7LSN8-F1
#
_entry.id   AF-A0A6V7LSN8-F1
#
_cell.length_a   1.000
_cell.length_b   1.000
_cell.length_c   1.000
_cell.angle_alpha   90.00
_cell.angle_beta   90.00
_cell.angle_gamma   90.00
#
_symmetry.space_group_name_H-M   'P 1'
#
loop_
_entity.id
_entity.type
_entity.pdbx_description
1 polymer ?
#
loop_
_entity_poly.entity_id
_entity_poly.type
_entity_poly.pdbx_seq_one_letter_code
_entity_poly.pdbx_strand_id
1 'polypeptide(L)'
;GYYPKGGGEVHLKITPIKQLTAVEVLNRGTIRGINGWTYVAGSVSLNEAYQMSNTVKDTVIRKFHQNSIRVPPINIEPYREDRGMVVGHGSGINIVCVTDCCVYGGSGLGLRKRDAIGPGQEAAIKICEPIIENSCVDQHMQDQLIILMALAMGKSKIALGSQKITQHTETAIQVAEIMLKEKGLDFRVHNGIEGDATGTFIECQGCGLVNSAY
;
A
#
# COMPACT_ATOMS: atom_id res chain seq x y z
N GLY A 1 -17.71 -3.71 -9.56
CA GLY A 1 -19.06 -3.96 -9.03
C GLY A 1 -19.22 -3.31 -7.68
N TYR A 2 -20.37 -2.69 -7.39
CA TYR A 2 -20.56 -1.83 -6.22
C TYR A 2 -21.42 -2.52 -5.15
N TYR A 3 -20.99 -2.46 -3.88
CA TYR A 3 -21.78 -2.97 -2.76
C TYR A 3 -23.15 -2.24 -2.65
N PRO A 4 -24.25 -2.92 -2.31
CA PRO A 4 -24.36 -4.35 -1.98
C PRO A 4 -24.55 -5.28 -3.19
N LYS A 5 -24.78 -4.73 -4.40
CA LYS A 5 -25.14 -5.52 -5.58
C LYS A 5 -23.97 -6.35 -6.13
N GLY A 6 -22.74 -5.87 -5.99
CA GLY A 6 -21.55 -6.58 -6.47
C GLY A 6 -21.49 -6.67 -8.00
N GLY A 7 -21.19 -7.86 -8.52
CA GLY A 7 -21.15 -8.14 -9.96
C GLY A 7 -19.91 -7.61 -10.70
N GLY A 8 -18.84 -7.28 -9.98
CA GLY A 8 -17.55 -6.99 -10.63
C GLY A 8 -16.85 -8.27 -11.04
N GLU A 9 -16.20 -8.25 -12.19
CA GLU A 9 -15.42 -9.37 -12.72
C GLU A 9 -13.98 -8.92 -12.93
N VAL A 10 -13.02 -9.75 -12.52
CA VAL A 10 -11.59 -9.50 -12.70
C VAL A 10 -10.97 -10.77 -13.27
N HIS A 11 -10.32 -10.65 -14.42
CA HIS A 11 -9.54 -11.73 -15.02
C HIS A 11 -8.07 -11.49 -14.72
N LEU A 12 -7.48 -12.38 -13.92
CA LEU A 12 -6.07 -12.30 -13.53
C LEU A 12 -5.29 -13.43 -14.21
N LYS A 13 -4.25 -13.05 -14.96
CA LYS A 13 -3.28 -13.99 -15.54
C LYS A 13 -1.91 -13.66 -14.99
N ILE A 14 -1.29 -14.62 -14.31
CA ILE A 14 0.06 -14.51 -13.77
C ILE A 14 0.94 -15.51 -14.50
N THR A 15 2.05 -15.04 -15.07
CA THR A 15 3.08 -15.94 -15.60
C THR A 15 3.84 -16.51 -14.40
N PRO A 16 3.96 -17.84 -14.26
CA PRO A 16 4.71 -18.43 -13.17
C PRO A 16 6.18 -18.00 -13.26
N ILE A 17 6.91 -18.15 -12.16
CA ILE A 17 8.36 -17.94 -12.11
C ILE A 17 9.01 -19.21 -11.56
N LYS A 18 10.28 -19.42 -11.91
CA LYS A 18 11.06 -20.55 -11.39
C LYS A 18 11.29 -20.41 -9.88
N GLN A 19 11.60 -19.20 -9.42
CA GLN A 19 11.96 -18.92 -8.04
C GLN A 19 11.85 -17.42 -7.76
N LEU A 20 11.48 -17.06 -6.53
CA LEU A 20 11.53 -15.68 -6.02
C LEU A 20 12.95 -15.32 -5.60
N THR A 21 13.38 -14.07 -5.85
CA THR A 21 14.66 -13.54 -5.37
C THR A 21 14.44 -12.60 -4.20
N ALA A 22 15.35 -12.61 -3.24
CA ALA A 22 15.30 -11.69 -2.11
C ALA A 22 15.37 -10.22 -2.56
N VAL A 23 14.76 -9.34 -1.76
CA VAL A 23 14.72 -7.89 -2.01
C VAL A 23 15.39 -7.13 -0.88
N GLU A 24 16.13 -6.08 -1.23
CA GLU A 24 16.64 -5.11 -0.25
C GLU A 24 16.03 -3.74 -0.54
N VAL A 25 15.10 -3.32 0.31
CA VAL A 25 14.37 -2.05 0.20
C VAL A 25 14.56 -1.26 1.48
N LEU A 26 15.71 -0.61 1.59
CA LEU A 26 16.14 0.10 2.80
C LEU A 26 16.00 1.63 2.70
N ASN A 27 15.78 2.16 1.49
CA ASN A 27 15.62 3.57 1.26
C ASN A 27 14.45 3.82 0.31
N ARG A 28 13.48 4.64 0.75
CA ARG A 28 12.32 5.03 -0.03
C ARG A 28 12.68 5.84 -1.29
N GLY A 29 13.75 6.61 -1.24
CA GLY A 29 14.16 7.52 -2.31
C GLY A 29 13.27 8.78 -2.42
N THR A 30 13.41 9.51 -3.51
CA THR A 30 12.71 10.79 -3.70
C THR A 30 11.30 10.57 -4.22
N ILE A 31 10.33 11.35 -3.74
CA ILE A 31 8.95 11.30 -4.26
C ILE A 31 8.92 11.88 -5.68
N ARG A 32 8.37 11.13 -6.63
CA ARG A 32 8.30 11.51 -8.05
C ARG A 32 6.97 12.10 -8.45
N GLY A 33 5.87 11.57 -7.91
CA GLY A 33 4.54 11.99 -8.28
C GLY A 33 3.47 11.24 -7.52
N ILE A 34 2.29 11.86 -7.44
CA ILE A 34 1.07 11.22 -6.97
C ILE A 34 0.10 11.19 -8.13
N ASN A 35 -0.32 10.00 -8.52
CA ASN A 35 -1.28 9.78 -9.60
C ASN A 35 -2.50 9.04 -9.06
N GLY A 36 -3.65 9.19 -9.70
CA GLY A 36 -4.80 8.40 -9.32
C GLY A 36 -6.07 8.81 -10.02
N TRP A 37 -7.18 8.23 -9.57
CA TRP A 37 -8.48 8.45 -10.16
C TRP A 37 -9.54 8.53 -9.07
N THR A 38 -10.48 9.44 -9.24
CA THR A 38 -11.74 9.44 -8.50
C THR A 38 -12.84 8.98 -9.43
N TYR A 39 -13.73 8.15 -8.91
CA TYR A 39 -14.80 7.56 -9.70
C TYR A 39 -16.14 7.74 -9.01
N VAL A 40 -17.18 7.90 -9.82
CA VAL A 40 -18.58 7.88 -9.39
C VAL A 40 -19.39 6.99 -10.31
N ALA A 41 -20.38 6.32 -9.74
CA ALA A 41 -21.18 5.30 -10.38
C ALA A 41 -22.68 5.51 -10.10
N GLY A 42 -23.52 5.15 -11.06
CA GLY A 42 -24.96 5.32 -10.97
C GLY A 42 -25.38 6.79 -10.82
N SER A 43 -26.22 7.06 -9.84
CA SER A 43 -26.80 8.39 -9.54
C SER A 43 -25.88 9.33 -8.75
N VAL A 44 -24.68 8.89 -8.36
CA VAL A 44 -23.76 9.72 -7.59
C VAL A 44 -23.28 10.91 -8.43
N SER A 45 -23.24 12.12 -7.87
CA SER A 45 -22.88 13.34 -8.59
C SER A 45 -21.39 13.38 -8.94
N LEU A 46 -21.03 13.89 -10.13
CA LEU A 46 -19.63 14.04 -10.53
C LEU A 46 -18.89 15.05 -9.63
N ASN A 47 -19.63 15.98 -9.01
CA ASN A 47 -19.05 16.91 -8.04
C ASN A 47 -18.39 16.19 -6.85
N GLU A 48 -18.86 15.00 -6.48
CA GLU A 48 -18.25 14.20 -5.41
C GLU A 48 -16.84 13.72 -5.79
N ALA A 49 -16.61 13.34 -7.06
CA ALA A 49 -15.29 12.99 -7.58
C ALA A 49 -14.31 14.18 -7.51
N TYR A 50 -14.77 15.37 -7.92
CA TYR A 50 -13.98 16.59 -7.83
C TYR A 50 -13.65 16.96 -6.39
N GLN A 51 -14.62 16.85 -5.47
CA GLN A 51 -14.41 17.11 -4.05
C GLN A 51 -13.36 16.16 -3.46
N MET A 52 -13.46 14.84 -3.70
CA MET A 52 -12.46 13.88 -3.25
C MET A 52 -11.06 14.19 -3.78
N SER A 53 -10.96 14.55 -5.06
CA SER A 53 -9.69 14.91 -5.70
C SER A 53 -9.05 16.15 -5.06
N ASN A 54 -9.86 17.18 -4.77
CA ASN A 54 -9.39 18.39 -4.11
C ASN A 54 -8.98 18.12 -2.65
N THR A 55 -9.77 17.33 -1.92
CA THR A 55 -9.44 16.93 -0.55
C THR A 55 -8.11 16.20 -0.46
N VAL A 56 -7.78 15.32 -1.43
CA VAL A 56 -6.44 14.70 -1.46
C VAL A 56 -5.36 15.75 -1.64
N LYS A 57 -5.49 16.64 -2.64
CA LYS A 57 -4.49 17.68 -2.91
C LYS A 57 -4.24 18.53 -1.66
N ASP A 58 -5.30 19.04 -1.04
CA ASP A 58 -5.21 19.89 0.16
C ASP A 58 -4.58 19.13 1.34
N THR A 59 -4.99 17.88 1.56
CA THR A 59 -4.47 17.06 2.66
C THR A 59 -2.99 16.74 2.49
N VAL A 60 -2.58 16.35 1.28
CA VAL A 60 -1.17 16.06 0.96
C VAL A 60 -0.32 17.32 1.11
N ILE A 61 -0.72 18.44 0.50
CA ILE A 61 0.01 19.71 0.60
C ILE A 61 0.22 20.09 2.05
N ARG A 62 -0.85 20.07 2.85
CA ARG A 62 -0.81 20.41 4.27
C ARG A 62 0.11 19.47 5.05
N LYS A 63 -0.08 18.14 4.94
CA LYS A 63 0.72 17.16 5.69
C LYS A 63 2.19 17.20 5.29
N PHE A 64 2.51 17.32 4.00
CA PHE A 64 3.91 17.39 3.55
C PHE A 64 4.58 18.69 3.98
N HIS A 65 3.90 19.85 3.87
CA HIS A 65 4.43 21.11 4.40
C HIS A 65 4.70 21.05 5.91
N GLN A 66 3.78 20.48 6.69
CA GLN A 66 3.94 20.31 8.15
C GLN A 66 5.16 19.45 8.53
N ASN A 67 5.60 18.57 7.63
CA ASN A 67 6.72 17.65 7.84
C ASN A 67 7.95 18.00 6.99
N SER A 68 8.02 19.22 6.42
CA SER A 68 9.13 19.68 5.57
C SER A 68 9.43 18.77 4.36
N ILE A 69 8.41 18.11 3.82
CA ILE A 69 8.49 17.27 2.62
C ILE A 69 8.09 18.10 1.40
N ARG A 70 8.90 18.03 0.33
CA ARG A 70 8.56 18.68 -0.95
C ARG A 70 7.30 18.04 -1.54
N VAL A 71 6.31 18.86 -1.87
CA VAL A 71 5.09 18.41 -2.57
C VAL A 71 5.45 18.04 -4.02
N PRO A 72 5.19 16.79 -4.45
CA PRO A 72 5.40 16.38 -5.84
C PRO A 72 4.23 16.84 -6.73
N PRO A 73 4.32 16.69 -8.07
CA PRO A 73 3.15 16.80 -8.93
C PRO A 73 2.02 15.84 -8.48
N ILE A 74 0.78 16.34 -8.45
CA ILE A 74 -0.40 15.55 -8.06
C ILE A 74 -1.42 15.58 -9.20
N ASN A 75 -1.58 14.45 -9.90
CA ASN A 75 -2.56 14.27 -10.97
C ASN A 75 -3.63 13.26 -10.54
N ILE A 76 -4.86 13.73 -10.33
CA ILE A 76 -5.99 12.87 -9.96
C ILE A 76 -7.11 13.13 -10.94
N GLU A 77 -7.51 12.10 -11.67
CA GLU A 77 -8.49 12.19 -12.74
C GLU A 77 -9.88 11.82 -12.23
N PRO A 78 -10.84 12.76 -12.19
CA PRO A 78 -12.23 12.46 -11.88
C PRO A 78 -12.95 11.92 -13.11
N TYR A 79 -13.67 10.81 -12.95
CA TYR A 79 -14.49 10.24 -14.00
C TYR A 79 -15.81 9.66 -13.48
N ARG A 80 -16.75 9.48 -14.41
CA ARG A 80 -17.98 8.74 -14.19
C ARG A 80 -17.87 7.41 -14.91
N GLU A 81 -18.19 6.35 -14.20
CA GLU A 81 -18.27 5.01 -14.77
C GLU A 81 -19.37 4.93 -15.83
N ASP A 82 -19.13 4.11 -16.86
CA ASP A 82 -20.12 3.88 -17.90
C ASP A 82 -21.39 3.27 -17.30
N ARG A 83 -22.55 3.90 -17.56
CA ARG A 83 -23.86 3.44 -17.08
C ARG A 83 -24.21 2.04 -17.61
N GLY A 84 -23.70 1.65 -18.77
CA GLY A 84 -23.90 0.31 -19.35
C GLY A 84 -23.09 -0.79 -18.66
N MET A 85 -22.04 -0.43 -17.92
CA MET A 85 -21.11 -1.36 -17.28
C MET A 85 -21.31 -1.48 -15.76
N VAL A 86 -22.20 -0.67 -15.17
CA VAL A 86 -22.34 -0.55 -13.72
C VAL A 86 -23.68 -1.08 -13.23
N VAL A 87 -23.60 -1.98 -12.25
CA VAL A 87 -24.72 -2.35 -11.40
C VAL A 87 -24.56 -1.70 -10.03
N GLY A 88 -25.42 -0.72 -9.72
CA GLY A 88 -25.46 -0.04 -8.43
C GLY A 88 -24.99 1.42 -8.47
N HIS A 89 -24.69 1.96 -7.29
CA HIS A 89 -24.30 3.34 -7.06
C HIS A 89 -23.09 3.32 -6.13
N GLY A 90 -22.16 4.24 -6.33
CA GLY A 90 -21.02 4.37 -5.44
C GLY A 90 -20.03 5.40 -5.94
N SER A 91 -19.04 5.65 -5.10
CA SER A 91 -17.94 6.54 -5.41
C SER A 91 -16.70 6.04 -4.68
N GLY A 92 -15.56 6.53 -5.11
CA GLY A 92 -14.32 6.29 -4.41
C GLY A 92 -13.14 6.97 -5.08
N ILE A 93 -12.00 6.71 -4.50
CA ILE A 93 -10.72 7.26 -4.93
C ILE A 93 -9.64 6.20 -4.75
N ASN A 94 -8.77 6.09 -5.74
CA ASN A 94 -7.53 5.34 -5.65
C ASN A 94 -6.38 6.26 -6.08
N ILE A 95 -5.37 6.38 -5.24
CA ILE A 95 -4.16 7.14 -5.51
C ILE A 95 -2.92 6.27 -5.26
N VAL A 96 -1.88 6.58 -6.01
CA VAL A 96 -0.58 5.93 -5.96
C VAL A 96 0.48 7.02 -5.87
N CYS A 97 1.31 6.96 -4.82
CA CYS A 97 2.50 7.79 -4.71
C CYS A 97 3.72 6.96 -5.13
N VAL A 98 4.44 7.42 -6.15
CA VAL A 98 5.62 6.74 -6.68
C VAL A 98 6.88 7.47 -6.23
N THR A 99 7.87 6.72 -5.79
CA THR A 99 9.22 7.21 -5.48
C THR A 99 10.25 6.51 -6.36
N ASP A 100 11.53 6.81 -6.15
CA ASP A 100 12.62 6.10 -6.85
C ASP A 100 12.65 4.59 -6.60
N CYS A 101 12.21 4.16 -5.40
CA CYS A 101 12.37 2.78 -4.93
C CYS A 101 11.06 2.12 -4.50
N CYS A 102 10.03 2.90 -4.19
CA CYS A 102 8.83 2.45 -3.49
C CYS A 102 7.56 3.00 -4.11
N VAL A 103 6.45 2.32 -3.81
CA VAL A 103 5.11 2.68 -4.28
C VAL A 103 4.16 2.58 -3.10
N TYR A 104 3.37 3.63 -2.85
CA TYR A 104 2.40 3.71 -1.77
C TYR A 104 1.00 3.84 -2.33
N GLY A 105 0.09 2.99 -1.87
CA GLY A 105 -1.32 3.01 -2.26
C GLY A 105 -2.19 3.71 -1.23
N GLY A 106 -3.11 4.54 -1.70
CA GLY A 106 -4.16 5.13 -0.87
C GLY A 106 -5.51 4.95 -1.54
N SER A 107 -6.51 4.50 -0.79
CA SER A 107 -7.87 4.40 -1.30
C SER A 107 -8.89 4.82 -0.26
N GLY A 108 -10.03 5.28 -0.73
CA GLY A 108 -11.19 5.64 0.08
C GLY A 108 -12.47 5.38 -0.71
N LEU A 109 -13.50 4.90 -0.03
CA LEU A 109 -14.81 4.64 -0.62
C LEU A 109 -15.81 5.72 -0.19
N GLY A 110 -16.76 6.05 -1.07
CA GLY A 110 -17.84 7.00 -0.81
C GLY A 110 -18.46 6.83 0.57
N LEU A 111 -18.72 7.96 1.22
CA LEU A 111 -19.12 8.04 2.63
C LEU A 111 -20.30 7.13 2.95
N ARG A 112 -20.10 6.22 3.90
CA ARG A 112 -21.20 5.67 4.69
C ARG A 112 -21.57 6.72 5.74
N LYS A 113 -22.83 6.78 6.15
CA LYS A 113 -23.35 7.76 7.16
C LYS A 113 -22.59 7.80 8.50
N ARG A 114 -21.61 6.91 8.74
CA ARG A 114 -20.87 6.76 10.01
C ARG A 114 -19.38 7.06 9.89
N ASP A 115 -18.88 7.43 8.72
CA ASP A 115 -17.44 7.60 8.53
C ASP A 115 -17.01 8.94 9.14
N ALA A 116 -16.03 8.89 10.04
CA ALA A 116 -15.50 10.08 10.72
C ALA A 116 -14.58 10.93 9.83
N ILE A 117 -14.07 10.33 8.74
CA ILE A 117 -13.12 10.93 7.80
C ILE A 117 -13.65 10.68 6.39
N GLY A 118 -13.57 11.70 5.52
CA GLY A 118 -13.97 11.56 4.12
C GLY A 118 -13.00 10.73 3.28
N PRO A 119 -13.47 10.06 2.20
CA PRO A 119 -12.67 9.16 1.37
C PRO A 119 -11.39 9.77 0.79
N GLY A 120 -11.46 11.04 0.36
CA GLY A 120 -10.27 11.76 -0.11
C GLY A 120 -9.22 11.93 0.98
N GLN A 121 -9.65 12.28 2.20
CA GLN A 121 -8.73 12.44 3.32
C GLN A 121 -8.16 11.09 3.78
N GLU A 122 -8.97 10.02 3.81
CA GLU A 122 -8.52 8.67 4.11
C GLU A 122 -7.43 8.20 3.14
N ALA A 123 -7.67 8.34 1.82
CA ALA A 123 -6.71 7.95 0.80
C ALA A 123 -5.40 8.74 0.92
N ALA A 124 -5.48 10.05 1.15
CA ALA A 124 -4.30 10.89 1.36
C ALA A 124 -3.50 10.48 2.60
N ILE A 125 -4.19 10.16 3.71
CA ILE A 125 -3.55 9.71 4.95
C ILE A 125 -2.75 8.42 4.71
N LYS A 126 -3.34 7.44 4.02
CA LYS A 126 -2.70 6.14 3.71
C LYS A 126 -1.38 6.26 2.95
N ILE A 127 -1.21 7.30 2.12
CA ILE A 127 0.09 7.58 1.47
C ILE A 127 0.99 8.49 2.30
N CYS A 128 0.44 9.45 3.05
CA CYS A 128 1.23 10.44 3.76
C CYS A 128 1.95 9.85 4.97
N GLU A 129 1.26 9.03 5.77
CA GLU A 129 1.81 8.46 7.00
C GLU A 129 3.10 7.66 6.77
N PRO A 130 3.13 6.65 5.88
CA PRO A 130 4.36 5.91 5.63
C PRO A 130 5.50 6.76 5.08
N ILE A 131 5.19 7.80 4.31
CA ILE A 131 6.20 8.71 3.78
C ILE A 131 6.79 9.59 4.89
N ILE A 132 5.95 10.13 5.77
CA ILE A 132 6.35 10.97 6.92
C ILE A 132 7.20 10.16 7.89
N GLU A 133 6.85 8.89 8.11
CA GLU A 133 7.58 7.96 8.98
C GLU A 133 8.85 7.41 8.32
N ASN A 134 9.16 7.84 7.09
CA ASN A 134 10.30 7.38 6.30
C ASN A 134 10.31 5.84 6.10
N SER A 135 9.13 5.21 6.05
CA SER A 135 8.97 3.79 5.78
C SER A 135 9.05 3.51 4.29
N CYS A 136 9.65 2.38 3.90
CA CYS A 136 9.67 1.93 2.49
C CYS A 136 8.36 1.25 2.07
N VAL A 137 7.52 0.85 3.03
CA VAL A 137 6.26 0.13 2.78
C VAL A 137 5.17 0.62 3.75
N ASP A 138 3.91 0.57 3.34
CA ASP A 138 2.80 0.84 4.26
C ASP A 138 2.48 -0.39 5.13
N GLN A 139 1.66 -0.16 6.16
CA GLN A 139 1.25 -1.18 7.14
C GLN A 139 0.60 -2.44 6.52
N HIS A 140 -0.05 -2.32 5.36
CA HIS A 140 -0.69 -3.45 4.68
C HIS A 140 0.35 -4.21 3.86
N MET A 141 1.25 -3.50 3.19
CA MET A 141 2.34 -4.11 2.43
C MET A 141 3.34 -4.82 3.35
N GLN A 142 3.54 -4.36 4.59
CA GLN A 142 4.34 -5.07 5.58
C GLN A 142 3.92 -6.54 5.72
N ASP A 143 2.61 -6.80 5.86
CA ASP A 143 2.02 -8.13 5.99
C ASP A 143 2.16 -8.94 4.69
N GLN A 144 1.78 -8.34 3.57
CA GLN A 144 1.79 -9.02 2.27
C GLN A 144 3.19 -9.46 1.81
N LEU A 145 4.25 -8.75 2.22
CA LEU A 145 5.62 -9.10 1.86
C LEU A 145 6.16 -10.32 2.62
N ILE A 146 5.61 -10.66 3.80
CA ILE A 146 6.15 -11.73 4.63
C ILE A 146 6.20 -13.07 3.88
N ILE A 147 5.12 -13.43 3.19
CA ILE A 147 5.09 -14.68 2.41
C ILE A 147 6.08 -14.67 1.25
N LEU A 148 6.25 -13.53 0.58
CA LEU A 148 7.19 -13.39 -0.53
C LEU A 148 8.64 -13.47 -0.04
N MET A 149 8.96 -12.81 1.08
CA MET A 149 10.27 -12.87 1.73
C MET A 149 10.59 -14.29 2.21
N ALA A 150 9.61 -14.99 2.80
CA ALA A 150 9.79 -16.35 3.31
C ALA A 150 10.09 -17.37 2.20
N LEU A 151 9.50 -17.19 1.02
CA LEU A 151 9.68 -18.10 -0.14
C LEU A 151 10.90 -17.73 -0.99
N ALA A 152 11.40 -16.50 -0.89
CA ALA A 152 12.51 -16.00 -1.70
C ALA A 152 13.82 -16.74 -1.44
N MET A 153 14.67 -16.79 -2.47
CA MET A 153 16.06 -17.21 -2.37
C MET A 153 16.91 -16.03 -1.89
N GLY A 154 17.61 -16.24 -0.77
CA GLY A 154 18.52 -15.27 -0.18
C GLY A 154 17.92 -14.49 1.00
N LYS A 155 18.61 -13.40 1.37
CA LYS A 155 18.24 -12.57 2.52
C LYS A 155 17.51 -11.31 2.08
N SER A 156 16.23 -11.20 2.41
CA SER A 156 15.44 -10.00 2.17
C SER A 156 15.55 -9.02 3.34
N LYS A 157 15.52 -7.71 3.06
CA LYS A 157 15.45 -6.65 4.07
C LYS A 157 14.50 -5.54 3.64
N ILE A 158 13.62 -5.12 4.54
CA ILE A 158 12.70 -4.00 4.30
C ILE A 158 12.73 -3.01 5.46
N ALA A 159 12.94 -1.72 5.17
CA ALA A 159 12.93 -0.66 6.17
C ALA A 159 11.51 -0.12 6.38
N LEU A 160 11.12 -0.02 7.65
CA LEU A 160 9.82 0.49 8.11
C LEU A 160 9.93 1.91 8.69
N GLY A 161 11.12 2.50 8.71
CA GLY A 161 11.33 3.84 9.26
C GLY A 161 10.92 3.91 10.73
N SER A 162 10.14 4.91 11.12
CA SER A 162 9.60 5.00 12.50
C SER A 162 8.33 4.17 12.71
N GLN A 163 7.85 3.41 11.72
CA GLN A 163 6.73 2.51 11.91
C GLN A 163 7.10 1.36 12.84
N LYS A 164 6.09 0.92 13.59
CA LYS A 164 6.12 -0.37 14.26
C LYS A 164 5.58 -1.44 13.31
N ILE A 165 6.01 -2.67 13.54
CA ILE A 165 5.35 -3.82 12.90
C ILE A 165 3.89 -3.89 13.36
N THR A 166 3.00 -4.28 12.45
CA THR A 166 1.59 -4.51 12.81
C THR A 166 1.42 -5.89 13.46
N GLN A 167 0.36 -6.08 14.24
CA GLN A 167 -0.02 -7.40 14.77
C GLN A 167 -0.29 -8.42 13.65
N HIS A 168 -0.77 -7.96 12.49
CA HIS A 168 -0.95 -8.82 11.32
C HIS A 168 0.40 -9.29 10.78
N THR A 169 1.36 -8.38 10.63
CA THR A 169 2.73 -8.72 10.23
C THR A 169 3.39 -9.70 11.21
N GLU A 170 3.26 -9.47 12.51
CA GLU A 170 3.76 -10.40 13.55
C GLU A 170 3.14 -11.79 13.40
N THR A 171 1.83 -11.87 13.21
CA THR A 171 1.12 -13.13 13.02
C THR A 171 1.56 -13.84 11.74
N ALA A 172 1.72 -13.10 10.63
CA ALA A 172 2.19 -13.66 9.37
C ALA A 172 3.60 -14.25 9.50
N ILE A 173 4.50 -13.59 10.24
CA ILE A 173 5.84 -14.11 10.54
C ILE A 173 5.73 -15.42 11.32
N GLN A 174 4.93 -15.45 12.40
CA GLN A 174 4.74 -16.65 13.22
C GLN A 174 4.19 -17.82 12.41
N VAL A 175 3.19 -17.58 11.56
CA VAL A 175 2.62 -18.62 10.67
C VAL A 175 3.67 -19.14 9.69
N ALA A 176 4.44 -18.24 9.06
CA ALA A 176 5.51 -18.64 8.15
C ALA A 176 6.56 -19.50 8.87
N GLU A 177 6.97 -19.13 10.09
CA GLU A 177 7.91 -19.91 10.89
C GLU A 177 7.36 -21.29 11.27
N ILE A 178 6.11 -21.40 11.71
CA ILE A 178 5.47 -22.69 12.00
C ILE A 178 5.57 -23.64 10.79
N MET A 179 5.41 -23.12 9.57
CA MET A 179 5.38 -23.92 8.36
C MET A 179 6.76 -24.22 7.76
N LEU A 180 7.71 -23.30 7.87
CA LEU A 180 8.92 -23.29 7.04
C LEU A 180 10.23 -23.18 7.82
N LYS A 181 10.21 -23.10 9.17
CA LYS A 181 11.42 -22.99 9.99
C LYS A 181 12.41 -24.15 9.78
N GLU A 182 11.90 -25.38 9.66
CA GLU A 182 12.73 -26.56 9.36
C GLU A 182 13.36 -26.52 7.96
N LYS A 183 12.88 -25.64 7.08
CA LYS A 183 13.44 -25.41 5.73
C LYS A 183 14.44 -24.24 5.69
N GLY A 184 14.89 -23.77 6.85
CA GLY A 184 15.91 -22.72 6.96
C GLY A 184 15.34 -21.28 6.90
N LEU A 185 14.03 -21.12 7.07
CA LEU A 185 13.43 -19.79 7.25
C LEU A 185 13.85 -19.18 8.60
N ASP A 186 14.36 -17.95 8.56
CA ASP A 186 14.71 -17.16 9.76
C ASP A 186 14.28 -15.70 9.59
N PHE A 187 13.33 -15.24 10.43
CA PHE A 187 12.92 -13.83 10.48
C PHE A 187 13.57 -13.11 11.65
N ARG A 188 13.95 -11.86 11.43
CA ARG A 188 14.45 -10.96 12.48
C ARG A 188 13.82 -9.59 12.31
N VAL A 189 13.13 -9.13 13.34
CA VAL A 189 12.67 -7.74 13.41
C VAL A 189 13.62 -6.95 14.28
N HIS A 190 14.19 -5.91 13.69
CA HIS A 190 15.03 -4.95 14.38
C HIS A 190 14.18 -3.72 14.65
N ASN A 191 13.85 -3.48 15.91
CA ASN A 191 13.11 -2.28 16.30
C ASN A 191 14.11 -1.14 16.47
N GLY A 192 13.87 -0.02 15.80
CA GLY A 192 14.66 1.19 16.04
C GLY A 192 14.46 1.66 17.48
N ILE A 193 15.55 2.03 18.16
CA ILE A 193 15.49 2.72 19.46
C ILE A 193 15.17 4.20 19.18
N GLU A 194 14.37 4.85 20.02
CA GLU A 194 14.17 6.32 19.94
C GLU A 194 15.54 7.02 19.94
N GLY A 195 15.84 7.75 18.85
CA GLY A 195 17.10 8.48 18.67
C GLY A 195 18.16 7.77 17.82
N ASP A 196 17.96 6.50 17.43
CA ASP A 196 18.80 5.83 16.43
C ASP A 196 18.27 6.11 15.01
N ALA A 197 19.18 6.49 14.11
CA ALA A 197 18.86 6.86 12.74
C ALA A 197 18.44 5.66 11.86
N THR A 198 18.63 4.44 12.36
CA THR A 198 18.44 3.19 11.59
C THR A 198 16.98 2.78 11.41
N GLY A 199 16.06 3.26 12.27
CA GLY A 199 14.63 2.93 12.20
C GLY A 199 14.34 1.42 12.40
N THR A 200 13.06 1.05 12.33
CA THR A 200 12.62 -0.35 12.33
C THR A 200 12.88 -0.98 10.96
N PHE A 201 13.36 -2.22 10.92
CA PHE A 201 13.43 -3.01 9.68
C PHE A 201 13.20 -4.50 9.93
N ILE A 202 12.69 -5.19 8.91
CA ILE A 202 12.48 -6.64 8.91
C ILE A 202 13.53 -7.27 8.01
N GLU A 203 14.25 -8.26 8.53
CA GLU A 203 15.11 -9.16 7.76
C GLU A 203 14.52 -10.56 7.70
N CYS A 204 14.69 -11.24 6.57
CA CYS A 204 14.29 -12.63 6.41
C CYS A 204 15.33 -13.38 5.59
N GLN A 205 15.88 -14.46 6.14
CA GLN A 205 16.50 -15.49 5.33
C GLN A 205 15.39 -16.40 4.80
N GLY A 206 15.04 -16.27 3.52
CA GLY A 206 13.99 -17.07 2.91
C GLY A 206 14.44 -18.52 2.66
N CYS A 207 13.47 -19.43 2.54
CA CYS A 207 13.73 -20.85 2.31
C CYS A 207 14.07 -21.20 0.85
N GLY A 208 14.03 -20.22 -0.06
CA GLY A 208 14.48 -20.42 -1.44
C GLY A 208 13.65 -21.45 -2.22
N LEU A 209 12.32 -21.37 -2.14
CA LEU A 209 11.45 -22.34 -2.80
C LEU A 209 11.62 -22.28 -4.33
N VAL A 210 11.85 -23.43 -4.95
CA VAL A 210 11.89 -23.59 -6.41
C VAL A 210 10.57 -24.19 -6.87
N ASN A 211 9.94 -23.55 -7.85
CA ASN A 211 8.74 -24.05 -8.50
C ASN A 211 9.09 -25.28 -9.35
N SER A 212 8.49 -26.43 -9.04
CA SER A 212 8.74 -27.71 -9.72
C SER A 212 8.06 -27.83 -11.08
N ALA A 213 7.17 -26.90 -11.43
CA ALA A 213 6.51 -26.87 -12.74
C ALA A 213 7.40 -26.25 -13.86
N TYR A 214 8.65 -25.89 -13.52
CA TYR A 214 9.68 -25.36 -14.43
C TYR A 214 10.72 -26.41 -14.79
#